data_AF-A0A7C6JV02-F1
#
_entry.id   AF-A0A7C6JV02-F1
#
_cell.length_a   1.000
_cell.length_b   1.000
_cell.length_c   1.000
_cell.angle_alpha   90.00
_cell.angle_beta   90.00
_cell.angle_gamma   90.00
#
_symmetry.space_group_name_H-M   'P 1'
#
loop_
_entity.id
_entity.type
_entity.pdbx_description
1 polymer ?
#
loop_
_entity_poly.entity_id
_entity_poly.type
_entity_poly.pdbx_seq_one_letter_code
_entity_poly.pdbx_strand_id
1 'polypeptide(L)'
;MINEIKIIVRNYINNAKLCSYMSGSVNSEGIAINDKVTIPHELIRGNLKDQVNVGDKVRVLRNHGGKEYYILEIIDRPVLKKGTILTLSINETTYEYRVEDVNYDT
;
A
#
# COMPACT_ATOMS: atom_id res chain seq x y z
N MET A 1 23.23 -36.03 9.30
CA MET A 1 21.92 -35.49 9.74
C MET A 1 21.97 -34.06 10.30
N ILE A 2 22.82 -33.74 11.28
CA ILE A 2 22.86 -32.37 11.85
C ILE A 2 23.27 -31.29 10.84
N ASN A 3 24.14 -31.63 9.88
CA ASN A 3 24.61 -30.68 8.87
C ASN A 3 23.52 -30.36 7.84
N GLU A 4 22.71 -31.34 7.49
CA GLU A 4 21.59 -31.26 6.58
C GLU A 4 20.49 -30.39 7.19
N ILE A 5 20.18 -30.57 8.48
CA ILE A 5 19.27 -29.69 9.22
C ILE A 5 19.78 -28.25 9.22
N LYS A 6 21.07 -28.03 9.48
CA LYS A 6 21.67 -26.68 9.42
C LYS A 6 21.55 -26.06 8.04
N ILE A 7 21.72 -26.83 6.98
CA ILE A 7 21.57 -26.37 5.59
C ILE A 7 20.11 -26.00 5.32
N ILE A 8 19.15 -26.84 5.71
CA ILE A 8 17.71 -26.58 5.54
C ILE A 8 17.32 -25.28 6.26
N VAL A 9 17.71 -25.13 7.52
CA VAL A 9 17.40 -23.93 8.32
C VAL A 9 18.06 -22.68 7.71
N ARG A 10 19.32 -22.78 7.31
CA ARG A 10 20.02 -21.67 6.66
C ARG A 10 19.34 -21.26 5.35
N ASN A 11 18.96 -22.22 4.52
CA ASN A 11 18.26 -21.95 3.27
C ASN A 11 16.89 -21.34 3.52
N TYR A 12 16.15 -21.83 4.51
CA TYR A 12 14.87 -21.24 4.91
C TYR A 12 15.02 -19.78 5.33
N ILE A 13 15.94 -19.48 6.27
CA ILE A 13 16.16 -18.11 6.77
C ILE A 13 16.63 -17.19 5.65
N ASN A 14 17.53 -17.64 4.79
CA ASN A 14 18.06 -16.82 3.68
C ASN A 14 17.01 -16.52 2.60
N ASN A 15 16.02 -17.40 2.42
CA ASN A 15 14.93 -17.19 1.45
C ASN A 15 13.66 -16.61 2.09
N ALA A 16 13.61 -16.50 3.41
CA ALA A 16 12.49 -15.91 4.11
C ALA A 16 12.41 -14.41 3.76
N LYS A 17 11.48 -14.06 2.87
CA LYS A 17 11.11 -12.67 2.61
C LYS A 17 10.41 -12.13 3.85
N LEU A 18 11.17 -11.46 4.72
CA LEU A 18 10.63 -10.90 5.95
C LEU A 18 9.54 -9.85 5.65
N CYS A 19 8.62 -9.68 6.61
CA CYS A 19 7.69 -8.57 6.56
C CYS A 19 8.50 -7.26 6.54
N SER A 20 8.18 -6.36 5.61
CA SER A 20 8.95 -5.13 5.44
C SER A 20 8.07 -3.99 4.96
N TYR A 21 8.41 -2.81 5.45
CA TYR A 21 7.79 -1.56 5.04
C TYR A 21 8.64 -0.87 3.95
N MET A 22 8.00 -0.37 2.88
CA MET A 22 8.67 0.24 1.72
C MET A 22 7.84 1.41 1.15
N SER A 23 8.50 2.33 0.46
CA SER A 23 7.85 3.38 -0.34
C SER A 23 8.08 3.12 -1.84
N GLY A 24 7.13 3.54 -2.66
CA GLY A 24 7.24 3.42 -4.11
C GLY A 24 6.30 4.35 -4.86
N SER A 25 6.42 4.38 -6.18
CA SER A 25 5.53 5.13 -7.07
C SER A 25 4.64 4.18 -7.87
N VAL A 26 3.39 4.57 -8.07
CA VAL A 26 2.42 3.80 -8.85
C VAL A 26 2.66 4.05 -10.33
N ASN A 27 2.90 2.98 -11.08
CA ASN A 27 3.06 2.95 -12.53
C ASN A 27 1.90 2.16 -13.14
N SER A 28 1.79 2.13 -14.47
CA SER A 28 0.78 1.34 -15.19
C SER A 28 0.86 -0.18 -14.92
N GLU A 29 2.05 -0.69 -14.61
CA GLU A 29 2.28 -2.12 -14.37
C GLU A 29 2.15 -2.52 -12.89
N GLY A 30 2.15 -1.56 -11.95
CA GLY A 30 2.16 -1.85 -10.52
C GLY A 30 2.84 -0.76 -9.70
N ILE A 31 3.48 -1.13 -8.57
CA ILE A 31 4.20 -0.18 -7.71
C ILE A 31 5.70 -0.36 -7.86
N ALA A 32 6.38 0.63 -8.42
CA ALA A 32 7.84 0.67 -8.51
C ALA A 32 8.43 1.08 -7.15
N ILE A 33 9.14 0.16 -6.50
CA ILE A 33 9.87 0.45 -5.25
C ILE A 33 11.24 1.07 -5.57
N ASN A 34 11.87 0.61 -6.65
CA ASN A 34 13.10 1.15 -7.21
C ASN A 34 13.16 0.85 -8.71
N ASP A 35 14.23 1.27 -9.38
CA ASP A 35 14.41 1.11 -10.84
C ASP A 35 14.41 -0.35 -11.33
N LYS A 36 14.57 -1.34 -10.43
CA LYS A 36 14.68 -2.76 -10.77
C LYS A 36 13.49 -3.60 -10.29
N VAL A 37 12.70 -3.09 -9.36
CA VAL A 37 11.67 -3.86 -8.65
C VAL A 37 10.35 -3.14 -8.72
N THR A 38 9.49 -3.65 -9.59
CA THR A 38 8.08 -3.30 -9.66
C THR A 38 7.27 -4.42 -9.06
N ILE A 39 6.42 -4.10 -8.08
CA ILE A 39 5.44 -5.02 -7.51
C ILE A 39 4.23 -5.05 -8.45
N PRO A 40 3.91 -6.20 -9.05
CA PRO A 40 2.76 -6.33 -9.94
C PRO A 40 1.44 -6.03 -9.22
N HIS A 41 0.50 -5.41 -9.93
CA HIS A 41 -0.81 -5.04 -9.38
C HIS A 41 -1.63 -6.24 -8.86
N GLU A 42 -1.39 -7.43 -9.43
CA GLU A 42 -1.97 -8.71 -9.01
C GLU A 42 -1.53 -9.19 -7.63
N LEU A 43 -0.43 -8.67 -7.07
CA LEU A 43 0.04 -8.99 -5.72
C LEU A 43 -0.42 -7.96 -4.68
N ILE A 44 -1.02 -6.85 -5.14
CA ILE A 44 -1.51 -5.79 -4.27
C ILE A 44 -2.90 -6.15 -3.75
N ARG A 45 -3.10 -6.00 -2.45
CA ARG A 45 -4.35 -6.27 -1.73
C ARG A 45 -4.69 -5.09 -0.83
N GLY A 46 -5.96 -5.03 -0.40
CA GLY A 46 -6.45 -4.04 0.53
C GLY A 46 -7.28 -2.93 -0.11
N ASN A 47 -7.91 -2.15 0.75
CA ASN A 47 -8.92 -1.14 0.42
C ASN A 47 -8.39 0.08 -0.34
N LEU A 48 -7.08 0.36 -0.26
CA LEU A 48 -6.47 1.49 -0.97
C LEU A 48 -6.01 1.14 -2.39
N LYS A 49 -6.09 -0.13 -2.80
CA LYS A 49 -5.65 -0.58 -4.13
C LYS A 49 -6.38 0.16 -5.26
N ASP A 50 -7.67 0.39 -5.11
CA ASP A 50 -8.50 1.00 -6.16
C ASP A 50 -8.55 2.54 -6.04
N GLN A 51 -7.86 3.11 -5.04
CA GLN A 51 -7.85 4.55 -4.78
C GLN A 51 -6.57 5.25 -5.27
N VAL A 52 -5.60 4.46 -5.74
CA VAL A 52 -4.32 4.97 -6.24
C VAL A 52 -4.38 5.26 -7.73
N ASN A 53 -3.74 6.37 -8.12
CA ASN A 53 -3.57 6.76 -9.51
C ASN A 53 -2.11 6.59 -9.94
N VAL A 54 -1.88 6.46 -11.25
CA VAL A 54 -0.53 6.48 -11.81
C VAL A 54 0.15 7.80 -11.43
N GLY A 55 1.37 7.71 -10.90
CA GLY A 55 2.14 8.83 -10.35
C GLY A 55 2.03 9.00 -8.84
N ASP A 56 1.05 8.38 -8.18
CA ASP A 56 0.92 8.47 -6.73
C ASP A 56 2.14 7.84 -6.03
N LYS A 57 2.64 8.50 -4.99
CA LYS A 57 3.62 7.92 -4.07
C LYS A 57 2.88 7.17 -2.98
N VAL A 58 3.27 5.94 -2.72
CA VAL A 58 2.56 5.06 -1.79
C VAL A 58 3.51 4.39 -0.83
N ARG A 59 2.96 4.09 0.35
CA ARG A 59 3.64 3.42 1.45
C ARG A 59 3.05 2.01 1.53
N VAL A 60 3.88 1.00 1.26
CA VAL A 60 3.48 -0.40 1.08
C VAL A 60 4.08 -1.30 2.16
N LEU A 61 3.26 -2.21 2.69
CA LEU A 61 3.66 -3.31 3.57
C LEU A 61 3.73 -4.61 2.77
N ARG A 62 4.89 -5.27 2.78
CA ARG A 62 5.03 -6.64 2.27
C ARG A 62 4.72 -7.63 3.38
N ASN A 63 3.86 -8.61 3.12
CA ASN A 63 3.61 -9.70 4.06
C ASN A 63 4.83 -10.63 4.22
N HIS A 64 4.82 -11.46 5.27
CA HIS A 64 5.85 -12.50 5.39
C HIS A 64 5.74 -13.49 4.23
N GLY A 65 6.87 -13.82 3.60
CA GLY A 65 6.93 -14.64 2.39
C GLY A 65 6.77 -13.86 1.08
N GLY A 66 6.42 -12.56 1.13
CA GLY A 66 6.38 -11.67 -0.03
C GLY A 66 5.42 -12.12 -1.13
N LYS A 67 4.27 -12.66 -0.74
CA LYS A 67 3.19 -13.07 -1.64
C LYS A 67 2.17 -11.95 -1.86
N GLU A 68 1.99 -11.10 -0.86
CA GLU A 68 0.98 -10.04 -0.87
C GLU A 68 1.56 -8.73 -0.34
N TYR A 69 1.06 -7.65 -0.89
CA TYR A 69 1.48 -6.29 -0.59
C TYR A 69 0.26 -5.44 -0.30
N TYR A 70 0.31 -4.65 0.77
CA TYR A 70 -0.80 -3.81 1.21
C TYR A 70 -0.38 -2.35 1.17
N ILE A 71 -1.19 -1.50 0.54
CA ILE A 71 -1.00 -0.07 0.58
C ILE A 71 -1.53 0.43 1.92
N LEU A 72 -0.67 1.06 2.71
CA LEU A 72 -1.00 1.60 4.03
C LEU A 72 -1.47 3.06 3.93
N GLU A 73 -0.82 3.85 3.07
CA GLU A 73 -1.22 5.23 2.77
C GLU A 73 -0.73 5.65 1.38
N ILE A 74 -1.38 6.70 0.85
CA ILE A 74 -0.92 7.47 -0.29
C ILE A 74 -0.24 8.72 0.27
N ILE A 75 1.04 8.89 -0.04
CA ILE A 75 1.88 9.97 0.49
C ILE A 75 1.41 11.29 -0.14
N ASP A 76 1.34 12.34 0.68
CA ASP A 76 0.91 13.69 0.29
C ASP A 76 -0.54 13.81 -0.22
N ARG A 77 -1.36 12.76 -0.03
CA ARG A 77 -2.77 12.75 -0.42
C ARG A 77 -3.67 12.31 0.74
N PRO A 78 -4.49 13.21 1.33
CA PRO A 78 -5.44 12.81 2.36
C PRO A 78 -6.53 11.94 1.73
N VAL A 79 -6.72 10.74 2.26
CA VAL A 79 -7.80 9.83 1.87
C VAL A 79 -9.02 10.12 2.75
N LEU A 80 -10.12 10.52 2.12
CA LEU A 80 -11.38 10.74 2.81
C LEU A 80 -12.04 9.39 3.10
N LYS A 81 -12.41 9.17 4.36
CA LYS A 81 -13.14 7.98 4.80
C LYS A 81 -14.49 8.39 5.34
N LYS A 82 -15.41 7.43 5.39
CA LYS A 82 -16.69 7.65 6.07
C LYS A 82 -16.44 8.13 7.51
N GLY A 83 -17.11 9.20 7.90
CA GLY A 83 -16.94 9.87 9.19
C GLY A 83 -15.85 10.93 9.23
N THR A 84 -15.06 11.15 8.17
CA THR A 84 -14.19 12.32 8.07
C THR A 84 -15.04 13.59 8.05
N ILE A 85 -14.62 14.61 8.80
CA ILE A 85 -15.22 15.95 8.77
C ILE A 85 -14.40 16.80 7.81
N LEU A 86 -15.06 17.35 6.80
CA LEU A 86 -14.50 18.24 5.80
C LEU A 86 -14.84 19.68 6.16
N THR A 87 -13.83 20.53 6.19
CA THR A 87 -14.00 21.98 6.36
C THR A 87 -13.80 22.62 5.00
N LEU A 88 -14.89 23.06 4.36
CA LEU A 88 -14.87 23.70 3.05
C LEU A 88 -15.13 25.19 3.21
N SER A 89 -14.31 26.04 2.60
CA SER A 89 -14.49 27.49 2.64
C SER A 89 -14.90 28.03 1.26
N ILE A 90 -16.01 28.74 1.20
CA ILE A 90 -16.49 29.48 0.04
C ILE A 90 -16.69 30.93 0.46
N ASN A 91 -16.08 31.87 -0.26
CA ASN A 91 -16.21 33.31 -0.01
C ASN A 91 -16.02 33.68 1.48
N GLU A 92 -14.91 33.24 2.07
CA GLU A 92 -14.55 33.45 3.50
C GLU A 92 -15.51 32.82 4.53
N THR A 93 -16.57 32.15 4.08
CA THR A 93 -17.49 31.40 4.93
C THR A 93 -17.11 29.93 4.94
N THR A 94 -16.97 29.37 6.13
CA THR A 94 -16.51 28.00 6.34
C THR A 94 -17.68 27.11 6.74
N TYR A 95 -17.76 25.94 6.10
CA TYR A 95 -18.80 24.95 6.30
C TYR A 95 -18.19 23.60 6.67
N GLU A 96 -18.78 22.93 7.65
CA GLU A 96 -18.38 21.58 8.06
C GLU A 96 -19.33 20.55 7.49
N TYR A 97 -18.77 19.55 6.80
CA TYR A 97 -19.52 18.45 6.21
C TYR A 97 -18.98 17.12 6.72
N ARG A 98 -19.87 16.25 7.19
CA ARG A 98 -19.51 14.87 7.55
C ARG A 98 -19.68 13.99 6.32
N VAL A 99 -18.64 13.21 6.01
CA VAL A 99 -18.70 12.23 4.94
C VAL A 99 -19.57 11.05 5.39
N GLU A 100 -20.84 11.03 5.01
CA GLU A 100 -21.81 9.98 5.37
C GLU A 100 -21.86 8.84 4.33
N ASP A 101 -21.72 9.16 3.04
CA ASP A 101 -21.73 8.20 1.95
C ASP A 101 -20.39 8.22 1.20
N VAL A 102 -19.62 7.14 1.32
CA VAL A 102 -18.49 6.85 0.42
C VAL A 102 -18.96 5.69 -0.45
N ASN A 103 -19.51 6.01 -1.62
CA ASN A 103 -19.85 4.98 -2.60
C ASN A 103 -18.54 4.47 -3.20
N TYR A 104 -18.25 3.19 -2.98
CA TYR A 104 -17.22 2.48 -3.71
C TYR A 104 -17.88 1.94 -4.98
N ASP A 105 -17.86 2.73 -6.06
CA ASP A 105 -18.23 2.20 -7.37
C ASP A 105 -17.25 1.06 -7.70
N THR A 106 -17.83 -0.12 -7.95
CA THR A 106 -17.12 -1.41 -8.06
C THR A 106 -16.59 -1.65 -9.46
#